data_AF-A0A803XM09-F1
#
_entry.id   AF-A0A803XM09-F1
#
_cell.length_a   1.000
_cell.length_b   1.000
_cell.length_c   1.000
_cell.angle_alpha   90.00
_cell.angle_beta   90.00
_cell.angle_gamma   90.00
#
_symmetry.space_group_name_H-M   'P 1'
#
loop_
_entity.id
_entity.type
_entity.pdbx_description
1 polymer ?
#
loop_
_entity_poly.entity_id
_entity_poly.type
_entity_poly.pdbx_seq_one_letter_code
_entity_poly.pdbx_strand_id
1 'polypeptide(L)' 'MRNFGESDALKTCSVCITEYTEGNKLRKLPCSHEYHVHCIDRWLSENSTCPIYVEPPSL' A
#
# COMPACT_ATOMS: atom_id res chain seq x y z
N MET A 1 -17.12 -18.07 19.37
CA MET A 1 -16.27 -18.78 18.39
C MET A 1 -16.12 -17.91 17.15
N ARG A 2 -15.18 -16.95 17.18
CA ARG A 2 -14.73 -16.24 15.98
C ARG A 2 -13.56 -17.03 15.44
N ASN A 3 -13.76 -17.69 14.30
CA ASN A 3 -12.71 -18.44 13.62
C ASN A 3 -11.67 -17.43 13.12
N PHE A 4 -10.54 -17.34 13.82
CA PHE A 4 -9.33 -16.65 13.35
C PHE A 4 -8.64 -17.55 12.31
N GLY A 5 -9.32 -17.74 11.20
CA GLY A 5 -8.96 -18.70 10.16
C GLY A 5 -9.23 -18.15 8.78
N GLU A 6 -8.84 -16.91 8.53
CA GLU A 6 -8.50 -16.44 7.19
C GLU A 6 -7.52 -15.28 7.38
N SER A 7 -6.23 -15.60 7.31
CA SER A 7 -5.19 -14.60 7.03
C SER A 7 -5.31 -14.18 5.56
N ASP A 8 -6.49 -13.72 5.15
CA ASP A 8 -6.59 -12.84 4.00
C ASP A 8 -6.09 -11.51 4.54
N ALA A 9 -4.79 -11.28 4.38
CA ALA A 9 -4.21 -9.99 4.66
C ALA A 9 -4.88 -9.01 3.71
N LEU A 10 -6.02 -8.44 4.14
CA LEU A 10 -6.81 -7.45 3.42
C LEU A 10 -5.84 -6.43 2.86
N LYS A 11 -5.57 -6.55 1.56
CA LYS A 11 -4.51 -5.76 0.94
C LYS A 11 -4.95 -4.30 1.07
N THR A 12 -4.20 -3.54 1.85
CA THR A 12 -4.53 -2.16 2.23
C THR A 12 -3.50 -1.23 1.64
N CYS A 13 -3.95 -0.08 1.12
CA CYS A 13 -3.06 0.97 0.65
C CYS A 13 -2.39 1.65 1.84
N SER A 14 -1.07 1.53 1.99
CA SER A 14 -0.37 2.17 3.10
C SER A 14 -0.29 3.71 3.00
N VAL A 15 -0.63 4.29 1.83
CA VAL A 15 -0.63 5.74 1.61
C VAL A 15 -1.93 6.39 2.10
N CYS A 16 -3.09 5.79 1.80
CA CYS A 16 -4.40 6.29 2.24
C CYS A 16 -5.04 5.47 3.36
N ILE A 17 -4.35 4.42 3.84
CA ILE A 17 -4.77 3.53 4.94
C ILE A 17 -6.18 2.97 4.69
N THR A 18 -6.46 2.63 3.43
CA THR A 18 -7.78 2.15 2.97
C THR A 18 -7.64 0.81 2.25
N GLU A 19 -8.56 -0.10 2.53
CA GLU A 19 -8.63 -1.42 1.91
C GLU A 19 -8.81 -1.34 0.40
N TYR A 20 -8.25 -2.30 -0.34
CA TYR A 20 -8.52 -2.43 -1.76
C TYR A 20 -9.89 -3.04 -2.00
N THR A 21 -10.66 -2.40 -2.88
CA THR A 21 -11.96 -2.87 -3.33
C THR A 21 -11.95 -3.20 -4.83
N GLU A 22 -12.92 -4.01 -5.27
CA GLU A 22 -13.08 -4.33 -6.69
C GLU A 22 -13.18 -3.04 -7.53
N GLY A 23 -12.47 -3.02 -8.66
CA GLY A 23 -12.39 -1.83 -9.52
C GLY A 23 -11.32 -0.81 -9.12
N ASN A 24 -10.63 -0.99 -7.98
CA ASN A 24 -9.47 -0.17 -7.64
C ASN A 24 -8.35 -0.38 -8.65
N LYS A 25 -7.83 0.70 -9.21
CA LYS A 25 -6.61 0.67 -10.03
C LYS A 25 -5.40 0.62 -9.10
N LEU A 26 -4.69 -0.49 -9.10
CA LEU A 26 -3.49 -0.70 -8.30
C LEU A 26 -2.23 -0.65 -9.16
N ARG A 27 -1.14 -0.13 -8.61
CA ARG A 27 0.20 -0.17 -9.22
C ARG A 27 1.14 -0.88 -8.27
N LYS A 28 1.84 -1.89 -8.80
CA LYS A 28 2.93 -2.60 -8.13
C LYS A 28 4.25 -1.95 -8.50
N LEU A 29 5.04 -1.61 -7.50
CA LEU A 29 6.42 -1.10 -7.66
C LEU A 29 7.40 -2.27 -7.84
N PRO A 30 8.62 -2.03 -8.38
CA PRO A 30 9.65 -3.08 -8.51
C PRO A 30 10.05 -3.72 -7.17
N CYS A 31 9.85 -3.02 -6.05
CA CYS A 31 10.03 -3.56 -4.71
C CYS A 31 8.83 -4.40 -4.21
N SER A 32 7.95 -4.83 -5.11
CA SER A 32 6.75 -5.65 -4.88
C SER A 32 5.61 -5.03 -4.05
N HIS A 33 5.75 -3.79 -3.57
CA HIS A 33 4.68 -3.10 -2.87
C HIS A 33 3.59 -2.60 -3.83
N GLU A 34 2.33 -2.80 -3.44
CA GLU A 34 1.15 -2.39 -4.19
C GLU A 34 0.49 -1.18 -3.51
N TYR A 35 -0.04 -0.26 -4.32
CA TYR A 35 -0.75 0.95 -3.89
C TYR A 35 -1.86 1.28 -4.88
N HIS A 36 -2.84 2.10 -4.49
CA HIS A 36 -3.70 2.74 -5.48
C HIS A 36 -2.88 3.60 -6.44
N VAL A 37 -3.20 3.54 -7.74
CA VAL A 37 -2.53 4.34 -8.77
C VAL A 37 -2.51 5.82 -8.39
N HIS A 38 -3.65 6.39 -7.99
CA HIS A 38 -3.72 7.81 -7.63
C HIS A 38 -2.89 8.16 -6.39
N CYS A 39 -2.78 7.23 -5.43
CA CYS A 39 -1.97 7.42 -4.22
C CYS A 39 -0.48 7.43 -4.56
N ILE A 40 -0.02 6.42 -5.30
CA ILE A 40 1.40 6.29 -5.59
C ILE A 40 1.87 7.28 -6.64
N ASP A 41 1.01 7.69 -7.58
CA ASP A 41 1.37 8.69 -8.58
C ASP A 41 1.60 10.05 -7.94
N ARG A 42 0.74 10.45 -6.99
CA ARG A 42 0.95 11.66 -6.17
C ARG A 42 2.27 11.58 -5.40
N TRP A 43 2.52 10.46 -4.71
CA TRP A 43 3.78 10.28 -3.96
C TRP A 43 5.01 10.37 -4.87
N LEU A 44 4.96 9.70 -6.02
CA LEU A 44 6.07 9.65 -6.98
C LEU A 44 6.32 10.97 -7.71
N SER A 45 5.36 11.90 -7.66
CA SER A 45 5.53 13.25 -8.19
C SER A 45 6.44 14.11 -7.30
N GLU A 46 6.59 13.77 -6.02
CA GLU A 46 7.42 14.49 -5.04
C GLU A 46 8.62 13.66 -4.56
N ASN A 47 8.53 12.33 -4.61
CA ASN A 47 9.53 11.40 -4.13
C ASN A 47 9.88 10.38 -5.21
N SER A 48 11.09 9.81 -5.19
CA SER A 48 11.46 8.72 -6.13
C SER A 48 11.63 7.37 -5.44
N THR A 49 11.13 7.25 -4.22
CA THR A 49 11.28 6.06 -3.36
C THR A 49 9.92 5.46 -3.02
N CYS A 50 9.92 4.18 -2.65
CA CYS A 50 8.72 3.49 -2.21
C CYS A 50 8.29 4.00 -0.81
N PRO A 51 6.99 4.27 -0.55
CA PRO A 51 6.48 4.73 0.74
C PRO A 51 6.76 3.80 1.93
N ILE A 52 7.06 2.51 1.69
CA ILE A 52 7.37 1.55 2.75
C ILE A 52 8.87 1.53 3.08
N TYR A 53 9.74 1.87 2.13
CA TYR A 53 11.19 1.91 2.36
C TYR A 53 11.68 3.23 2.94
N VAL A 54 10.79 4.23 3.04
CA VAL A 54 11.02 5.36 3.94
C VAL A 54 10.75 4.89 5.37
N GLU A 55 11.58 3.97 5.84
CA GLU A 55 11.64 3.57 7.25
C GLU A 55 11.58 4.84 8.12
N PRO A 56 10.87 4.81 9.27
CA PRO A 56 10.76 5.97 10.15
C PRO A 56 12.15 6.53 10.47
N PRO A 57 12.33 7.86 10.63
CA PRO A 57 13.56 8.37 11.19
C PRO A 57 13.74 7.67 12.54
N SER A 58 14.85 6.94 12.65
CA SER A 58 15.17 6.10 13.80
C SER A 58 14.99 6.91 15.09
N LEU A 59 13.92 6.62 15.85
CA LEU A 59 13.71 7.11 17.20
C LEU A 59 13.43 5.90 18.11
#